data_AF-A0A3D9BZW2-F1
#
_entry.id   AF-A0A3D9BZW2-F1
#
_cell.length_a   1.000
_cell.length_b   1.000
_cell.length_c   1.000
_cell.angle_alpha   90.00
_cell.angle_beta   90.00
_cell.angle_gamma   90.00
#
_symmetry.space_group_name_H-M   'P 1'
#
loop_
_entity.id
_entity.type
_entity.pdbx_description
1 polymer ?
#
loop_
_entity_poly.entity_id
_entity_poly.type
_entity_poly.pdbx_seq_one_letter_code
_entity_poly.pdbx_strand_id
1 'polypeptide(L)'
;MKGKREFILKNVLPFHTGWTILVIIPSMALYGTLYYVLFDFSVALMVFFTLFYWGTCYLILKAISVKITIWFDHNYLYLKKNNNRYIKYAKADIIGFCSYDYETKTPQLRNSKIYFKIFLRDKPNIYLHDVEYRIRYDEEKGAELNRLLKEVQKELHFTKIKKKNNFQNIYWYSSH
;
A
#
# COMPACT_ATOMS: atom_id res chain seq x y z
N MET A 1 15.35 27.73 -6.03
CA MET A 1 14.87 26.80 -4.98
C MET A 1 13.70 26.02 -5.54
N LYS A 2 13.81 24.69 -5.73
CA LYS A 2 12.63 23.87 -6.06
C LYS A 2 11.71 23.88 -4.85
N GLY A 3 10.44 24.27 -5.04
CA GLY A 3 9.43 24.24 -3.99
C GLY A 3 9.29 22.84 -3.39
N LYS A 4 9.05 22.78 -2.08
CA LYS A 4 8.83 21.53 -1.33
C LYS A 4 7.60 20.80 -1.89
N ARG A 5 7.81 19.81 -2.77
CA ARG A 5 6.71 19.02 -3.34
C ARG A 5 6.45 17.82 -2.43
N GLU A 6 5.34 17.88 -1.71
CA GLU A 6 4.88 16.78 -0.86
C GLU A 6 3.83 15.94 -1.60
N PHE A 7 3.91 14.62 -1.45
CA PHE A 7 2.89 13.68 -1.92
C PHE A 7 2.13 13.14 -0.72
N ILE A 8 0.80 13.11 -0.80
CA ILE A 8 -0.04 12.75 0.35
C ILE A 8 -0.85 11.51 0.00
N LEU A 9 -0.45 10.39 0.57
CA LEU A 9 -1.14 9.12 0.45
C LEU A 9 -2.08 8.92 1.64
N LYS A 10 -3.36 8.65 1.38
CA LYS A 10 -4.36 8.35 2.41
C LYS A 10 -4.63 6.85 2.46
N ASN A 11 -5.04 6.34 3.63
CA ASN A 11 -5.44 4.95 3.83
C ASN A 11 -4.33 3.94 3.54
N VAL A 12 -3.12 4.23 4.02
CA VAL A 12 -1.94 3.41 3.78
C VAL A 12 -1.71 2.47 4.96
N LEU A 13 -1.44 1.19 4.69
CA LEU A 13 -0.83 0.26 5.64
C LEU A 13 0.69 0.35 5.52
N PRO A 14 1.39 0.85 6.55
CA PRO A 14 2.83 1.08 6.48
C PRO A 14 3.64 -0.16 6.93
N PHE A 15 3.15 -1.36 6.61
CA PHE A 15 3.72 -2.66 7.02
C PHE A 15 3.48 -3.71 5.94
N HIS A 16 4.20 -4.84 5.98
CA HIS A 16 4.11 -5.87 4.97
C HIS A 16 2.68 -6.46 4.86
N THR A 17 2.12 -6.58 3.64
CA THR A 17 0.74 -7.06 3.43
C THR A 17 0.40 -8.35 4.17
N GLY A 18 1.32 -9.31 4.27
CA GLY A 18 1.13 -10.55 5.03
C GLY A 18 0.77 -10.35 6.51
N TRP A 19 1.06 -9.20 7.12
CA TRP A 19 0.69 -8.92 8.51
C TRP A 19 -0.82 -8.67 8.68
N THR A 20 -1.56 -8.43 7.60
CA THR A 20 -3.04 -8.36 7.68
C THR A 20 -3.66 -9.68 8.14
N ILE A 21 -2.94 -10.80 7.99
CA ILE A 21 -3.36 -12.12 8.50
C ILE A 21 -3.59 -12.07 10.02
N LEU A 22 -2.87 -11.22 10.75
CA LEU A 22 -3.05 -11.02 12.20
C LEU A 22 -4.39 -10.35 12.56
N VAL A 23 -5.07 -9.74 11.60
CA VAL A 23 -6.45 -9.25 11.75
C VAL A 23 -7.43 -10.30 11.26
N ILE A 24 -7.16 -10.90 10.09
CA ILE A 24 -8.04 -11.84 9.39
C ILE A 24 -8.26 -13.11 10.22
N ILE A 25 -7.20 -13.80 10.68
CA ILE A 25 -7.32 -15.09 11.38
C ILE A 25 -8.06 -14.95 12.72
N PRO A 26 -7.70 -14.02 13.63
CA PRO A 26 -8.42 -13.89 14.89
C PRO A 26 -9.88 -13.47 14.69
N SER A 27 -10.16 -12.60 13.72
CA SER A 27 -11.53 -12.23 13.38
C SER A 27 -12.31 -13.44 12.86
N MET A 28 -11.69 -14.27 12.03
CA MET A 28 -12.33 -15.48 11.51
C MET A 28 -12.65 -16.47 12.62
N ALA A 29 -11.73 -16.69 13.56
CA ALA A 29 -11.95 -17.55 14.72
C ALA A 29 -13.12 -17.03 15.58
N LEU A 30 -13.13 -15.72 15.89
CA LEU A 30 -14.19 -15.09 16.67
C LEU A 30 -15.56 -15.23 16.00
N TYR A 31 -15.67 -14.86 14.73
CA TYR A 31 -16.94 -14.95 14.00
C TYR A 31 -17.38 -16.41 13.79
N GLY A 32 -16.44 -17.33 13.57
CA GLY A 32 -16.73 -18.76 13.47
C GLY A 32 -17.30 -19.34 14.77
N THR A 33 -16.68 -19.04 15.92
CA THR A 33 -17.17 -19.47 17.24
C THR A 33 -18.52 -18.85 17.57
N LEU A 34 -18.69 -17.54 17.36
CA LEU A 34 -19.96 -16.86 17.60
C LEU A 34 -21.07 -17.43 16.73
N TYR A 35 -20.80 -17.71 15.46
CA TYR A 35 -21.77 -18.30 14.55
C TYR A 35 -22.22 -19.69 15.01
N TYR A 36 -21.26 -20.55 15.39
CA TYR A 36 -21.54 -21.89 15.87
C TYR A 36 -22.45 -21.88 17.11
N VAL A 37 -22.11 -21.04 18.10
CA VAL A 37 -22.87 -20.95 19.36
C VAL A 37 -24.28 -20.40 19.17
N LEU A 38 -24.47 -19.44 18.25
CA LEU A 38 -25.74 -18.73 18.10
C LEU A 38 -26.73 -19.40 17.14
N PHE A 39 -26.25 -20.10 16.12
CA PHE A 39 -27.08 -20.47 14.96
C PHE A 39 -26.97 -21.92 14.50
N ASP A 40 -26.19 -22.75 15.19
CA ASP A 40 -26.06 -24.20 14.95
C ASP A 40 -26.00 -24.55 13.44
N PHE A 41 -25.13 -23.86 12.70
CA PHE A 41 -24.89 -24.03 11.26
C PHE A 41 -26.05 -23.70 10.29
N SER A 42 -26.95 -22.78 10.63
CA SER A 42 -27.93 -22.25 9.65
C SER A 42 -27.27 -21.57 8.43
N VAL A 43 -27.32 -22.23 7.27
CA VAL A 43 -26.67 -21.77 6.02
C VAL A 43 -27.18 -20.39 5.57
N ALA A 44 -28.45 -20.09 5.78
CA ALA A 44 -29.04 -18.79 5.43
C ALA A 44 -28.39 -17.63 6.21
N LEU A 45 -28.01 -17.88 7.47
CA LEU A 45 -27.37 -16.88 8.34
C LEU A 45 -25.85 -16.80 8.14
N MET A 46 -25.24 -17.85 7.57
CA MET A 46 -23.81 -17.92 7.27
C MET A 46 -23.36 -16.77 6.35
N VAL A 47 -24.18 -16.41 5.35
CA VAL A 47 -23.89 -15.34 4.40
C VAL A 47 -23.79 -14.00 5.13
N PHE A 48 -24.76 -13.67 5.98
CA PHE A 48 -24.75 -12.44 6.76
C PHE A 48 -23.54 -12.39 7.70
N PHE A 49 -23.25 -13.48 8.41
CA PHE A 49 -22.09 -13.56 9.30
C PHE A 49 -20.77 -13.39 8.56
N THR A 50 -20.65 -13.96 7.36
CA THR A 50 -19.49 -13.78 6.49
C THR A 50 -19.33 -12.33 6.05
N LEU A 51 -20.43 -11.65 5.69
CA LEU A 51 -20.42 -10.22 5.35
C LEU A 51 -19.99 -9.36 6.55
N PHE A 52 -20.51 -9.64 7.76
CA PHE A 52 -20.09 -8.94 8.97
C PHE A 52 -18.61 -9.17 9.28
N TYR A 53 -18.12 -10.40 9.11
CA TYR A 53 -16.71 -10.72 9.26
C TYR A 53 -15.82 -9.89 8.31
N TRP A 54 -16.16 -9.86 7.01
CA TRP A 54 -15.43 -9.07 6.02
C TRP A 54 -15.51 -7.56 6.33
N GLY A 55 -16.69 -7.08 6.73
CA GLY A 55 -16.89 -5.70 7.15
C GLY A 55 -16.00 -5.32 8.34
N THR A 56 -15.97 -6.16 9.37
CA THR A 56 -15.13 -5.93 10.56
C THR A 56 -13.64 -5.95 10.23
N CYS A 57 -13.18 -6.90 9.41
CA CYS A 57 -11.79 -6.92 8.97
C CYS A 57 -11.42 -5.63 8.23
N TYR A 58 -12.28 -5.18 7.30
CA TYR A 58 -12.09 -3.93 6.59
C TYR A 58 -12.06 -2.73 7.55
N LEU A 59 -13.00 -2.64 8.49
CA LEU A 59 -13.06 -1.55 9.47
C LEU A 59 -11.82 -1.50 10.36
N ILE A 60 -11.33 -2.65 10.84
CA ILE A 60 -10.10 -2.72 11.64
C ILE A 60 -8.90 -2.27 10.81
N LEU A 61 -8.74 -2.80 9.59
CA LEU A 61 -7.64 -2.41 8.68
C LEU A 61 -7.70 -0.93 8.33
N LYS A 62 -8.90 -0.38 8.15
CA LYS A 62 -9.15 1.03 7.91
C LYS A 62 -8.77 1.89 9.12
N ALA A 63 -9.11 1.45 10.33
CA ALA A 63 -8.81 2.16 11.57
C ALA A 63 -7.31 2.24 11.85
N ILE A 64 -6.54 1.19 11.54
CA ILE A 64 -5.07 1.19 11.69
C ILE A 64 -4.34 1.82 10.50
N SER A 65 -5.06 2.18 9.44
CA SER A 65 -4.49 2.84 8.28
C SER A 65 -4.04 4.26 8.62
N VAL A 66 -3.01 4.73 7.92
CA VAL A 66 -2.43 6.05 8.20
C VAL A 66 -2.37 6.91 6.94
N LYS A 67 -2.31 8.22 7.16
CA LYS A 67 -1.90 9.18 6.14
C LYS A 67 -0.37 9.16 6.07
N ILE A 68 0.19 8.99 4.87
CA ILE A 68 1.63 9.08 4.63
C ILE A 68 1.92 10.31 3.79
N THR A 69 2.76 11.21 4.30
CA THR A 69 3.32 12.32 3.52
C THR A 69 4.75 11.98 3.13
N ILE A 70 5.03 12.03 1.82
CA ILE A 70 6.33 11.73 1.22
C ILE A 70 6.92 13.02 0.67
N TRP A 71 8.19 13.26 0.94
CA TRP A 71 8.93 14.40 0.42
C TRP A 71 10.40 14.04 0.20
N PHE A 72 11.05 14.68 -0.77
CA PHE A 72 12.46 14.48 -1.10
C PHE A 72 13.23 15.80 -1.00
N ASP A 73 14.42 15.76 -0.40
CA ASP A 73 15.44 16.79 -0.57
C ASP A 73 16.62 16.26 -1.40
N HIS A 74 17.75 16.98 -1.43
CA HIS A 74 18.93 16.55 -2.17
C HIS A 74 19.43 15.15 -1.75
N ASN A 75 19.44 14.82 -0.46
CA ASN A 75 20.12 13.64 0.09
C ASN A 75 19.19 12.62 0.75
N TYR A 76 17.95 13.00 1.07
CA TYR A 76 17.04 12.26 1.91
C TYR A 76 15.64 12.12 1.31
N LEU A 77 15.04 10.97 1.59
CA LEU A 77 13.61 10.73 1.53
C LEU A 77 13.02 10.94 2.94
N TYR A 78 11.98 11.76 3.04
CA TYR A 78 11.25 11.99 4.28
C TYR A 78 9.89 11.35 4.20
N LEU A 79 9.54 10.61 5.26
CA LEU A 79 8.22 10.03 5.45
C LEU A 79 7.63 10.52 6.76
N LYS A 80 6.42 11.05 6.69
CA LYS A 80 5.63 11.43 7.86
C LYS A 80 4.38 10.58 7.92
N LYS A 81 4.20 9.88 9.05
CA LYS A 81 3.00 9.09 9.38
C LYS A 81 2.03 9.98 10.15
N ASN A 82 0.83 10.18 9.65
CA ASN A 82 -0.17 11.10 10.21
C ASN A 82 0.44 12.48 10.50
N ASN A 83 0.17 13.05 11.68
CA ASN A 83 0.71 14.34 12.11
C ASN A 83 2.02 14.21 12.91
N ASN A 84 2.68 13.05 12.87
CA ASN A 84 3.92 12.82 13.60
C ASN A 84 5.13 13.53 12.96
N ARG A 85 6.30 13.39 13.58
CA ARG A 85 7.57 13.90 13.05
C ARG A 85 7.98 13.15 11.77
N TYR A 86 8.72 13.82 10.90
CA TYR A 86 9.30 13.18 9.72
C TYR A 86 10.40 12.21 10.13
N ILE A 87 10.39 11.04 9.54
CA ILE A 87 11.48 10.06 9.56
C ILE A 87 12.25 10.23 8.26
N LYS A 88 13.57 10.42 8.37
CA LYS A 88 14.47 10.61 7.22
C LYS A 88 15.18 9.31 6.86
N TYR A 89 15.32 9.06 5.56
CA TYR A 89 16.04 7.92 4.98
C TYR A 89 17.04 8.47 3.98
N ALA A 90 18.32 8.10 4.10
CA ALA A 90 19.33 8.55 3.14
C ALA A 90 19.03 7.90 1.78
N LYS A 91 19.05 8.69 0.69
CA LYS A 91 18.83 8.16 -0.65
C LYS A 91 19.87 7.10 -1.03
N ALA A 92 21.11 7.27 -0.57
CA ALA A 92 22.20 6.31 -0.76
C ALA A 92 21.94 4.94 -0.10
N ASP A 93 21.07 4.88 0.93
CA ASP A 93 20.69 3.61 1.57
C ASP A 93 19.62 2.88 0.76
N ILE A 94 18.92 3.55 -0.17
CA ILE A 94 17.86 2.96 -0.97
C ILE A 94 18.48 2.21 -2.14
N ILE A 95 18.24 0.90 -2.22
CA ILE A 95 18.80 0.04 -3.27
C ILE A 95 17.83 -0.25 -4.42
N GLY A 96 16.56 0.12 -4.24
CA GLY A 96 15.52 -0.03 -5.26
C GLY A 96 14.13 -0.04 -4.65
N PHE A 97 13.11 -0.13 -5.49
CA PHE A 97 11.73 -0.26 -5.04
C PHE A 97 10.87 -1.10 -5.98
N CYS A 98 9.80 -1.69 -5.44
CA CYS A 98 8.72 -2.26 -6.23
C CYS A 98 7.53 -1.31 -6.24
N SER A 99 6.89 -1.15 -7.40
CA SER A 99 5.64 -0.42 -7.56
C SER A 99 4.76 -1.07 -8.63
N TYR A 100 3.45 -0.81 -8.60
CA TYR A 100 2.62 -0.98 -9.80
C TYR A 100 3.09 -0.04 -10.91
N ASP A 101 2.79 -0.43 -12.15
CA ASP A 101 2.98 0.40 -13.32
C ASP A 101 1.78 1.33 -13.55
N TYR A 102 1.84 2.50 -12.90
CA TYR A 102 0.80 3.53 -13.01
C TYR A 102 0.75 4.23 -14.39
N GLU A 103 1.67 3.89 -15.31
CA GLU A 103 1.71 4.43 -16.67
C GLU A 103 0.84 3.64 -17.65
N THR A 104 0.41 2.43 -17.27
CA THR A 104 -0.38 1.56 -18.13
C THR A 104 -1.76 2.15 -18.41
N LYS A 105 -2.06 2.37 -19.69
CA LYS A 105 -3.36 2.89 -20.15
C LYS A 105 -4.41 1.80 -20.42
N THR A 106 -3.99 0.55 -20.54
CA THR A 106 -4.91 -0.58 -20.80
C THR A 106 -5.92 -0.71 -19.66
N PRO A 107 -7.24 -0.62 -19.92
CA PRO A 107 -8.26 -0.55 -18.87
C PRO A 107 -8.27 -1.72 -17.88
N GLN A 108 -7.86 -2.90 -18.32
CA GLN A 108 -7.79 -4.12 -17.49
C GLN A 108 -6.57 -4.17 -16.58
N LEU A 109 -5.53 -3.37 -16.87
CA LEU A 109 -4.24 -3.39 -16.18
C LEU A 109 -3.92 -2.06 -15.46
N ARG A 110 -4.69 -1.00 -15.72
CA ARG A 110 -4.58 0.27 -15.00
C ARG A 110 -4.92 0.08 -13.52
N ASN A 111 -4.15 0.71 -12.64
CA ASN A 111 -4.29 0.52 -11.20
C ASN A 111 -4.15 1.86 -10.49
N SER A 112 -5.07 2.17 -9.58
CA SER A 112 -5.02 3.35 -8.70
C SER A 112 -4.81 2.97 -7.22
N LYS A 113 -4.41 1.72 -6.96
CA LYS A 113 -4.07 1.23 -5.62
C LYS A 113 -2.64 1.59 -5.28
N ILE A 114 -2.42 1.99 -4.03
CA ILE A 114 -1.10 2.28 -3.50
C ILE A 114 -0.34 0.96 -3.32
N TYR A 115 0.80 0.83 -4.00
CA TYR A 115 1.79 -0.20 -3.71
C TYR A 115 3.19 0.36 -3.95
N PHE A 116 3.93 0.58 -2.87
CA PHE A 116 5.35 0.85 -2.90
C PHE A 116 6.04 0.00 -1.84
N LYS A 117 7.05 -0.75 -2.26
CA LYS A 117 7.98 -1.43 -1.35
C LYS A 117 9.38 -0.90 -1.63
N ILE A 118 9.90 -0.04 -0.76
CA ILE A 118 11.22 0.57 -0.90
C ILE A 118 12.21 -0.26 -0.11
N PHE A 119 13.27 -0.71 -0.77
CA PHE A 119 14.28 -1.56 -0.20
C PHE A 119 15.46 -0.73 0.28
N LEU A 120 15.86 -0.96 1.53
CA LEU A 120 16.99 -0.30 2.17
C LEU A 120 18.10 -1.34 2.38
N ARG A 121 19.36 -0.92 2.30
CA ARG A 121 20.53 -1.82 2.43
C ARG A 121 20.60 -2.50 3.81
N ASP A 122 20.58 -1.70 4.87
CA ASP A 122 20.83 -2.15 6.25
C ASP A 122 19.69 -1.82 7.21
N LYS A 123 18.49 -1.56 6.68
CA LYS A 123 17.30 -1.17 7.44
C LYS A 123 16.08 -1.95 6.97
N PRO A 124 15.05 -2.11 7.83
CA PRO A 124 13.78 -2.69 7.40
C PRO A 124 13.20 -1.93 6.19
N ASN A 125 12.72 -2.68 5.21
CA ASN A 125 12.08 -2.11 4.03
C ASN A 125 10.88 -1.23 4.41
N ILE A 126 10.62 -0.21 3.61
CA ILE A 126 9.43 0.63 3.77
C ILE A 126 8.32 0.02 2.92
N TYR A 127 7.20 -0.27 3.56
CA TYR A 127 6.00 -0.80 2.91
C TYR A 127 4.93 0.28 2.90
N LEU A 128 4.29 0.47 1.75
CA LEU A 128 3.14 1.34 1.58
C LEU A 128 2.12 0.59 0.73
N HIS A 129 1.03 0.16 1.37
CA HIS A 129 -0.05 -0.56 0.70
C HIS A 129 -1.38 0.14 0.89
N ASP A 130 -2.23 0.07 -0.11
CA ASP A 130 -3.61 0.52 0.02
C ASP A 130 -4.41 -0.38 0.96
N VAL A 131 -5.19 0.22 1.85
CA VAL A 131 -6.29 -0.49 2.51
C VAL A 131 -7.49 -0.62 1.59
N GLU A 132 -7.73 0.38 0.75
CA GLU A 132 -8.97 0.43 -0.01
C GLU A 132 -8.92 -0.53 -1.20
N TYR A 133 -9.78 -1.53 -1.15
CA TYR A 133 -10.07 -2.36 -2.31
C TYR A 133 -11.16 -1.71 -3.15
N ARG A 134 -10.82 -0.65 -3.89
CA ARG A 134 -11.71 -0.14 -4.94
C ARG A 134 -11.55 -0.96 -6.21
N ILE A 135 -12.68 -1.41 -6.76
CA ILE A 135 -12.73 -2.11 -8.06
C ILE A 135 -12.62 -1.09 -9.20
N ARG A 136 -13.19 0.10 -9.03
CA ARG A 136 -13.13 1.18 -10.03
C ARG A 136 -11.82 1.94 -9.91
N TYR A 137 -11.21 2.20 -11.06
CA TYR A 137 -10.05 3.07 -11.18
C TYR A 137 -10.43 4.50 -10.80
N ASP A 138 -9.52 5.16 -10.10
CA ASP A 138 -9.65 6.54 -9.63
C ASP A 138 -8.62 7.38 -10.39
N GLU A 139 -9.11 8.24 -11.29
CA GLU A 139 -8.28 9.01 -12.22
C GLU A 139 -7.35 9.98 -11.48
N GLU A 140 -7.86 10.68 -10.46
CA GLU A 140 -7.06 11.64 -9.68
C GLU A 140 -5.97 10.93 -8.88
N LYS A 141 -6.36 9.87 -8.16
CA LYS A 141 -5.41 9.08 -7.36
C LYS A 141 -4.37 8.40 -8.25
N GLY A 142 -4.78 7.83 -9.38
CA GLY A 142 -3.88 7.21 -10.34
C GLY A 142 -2.88 8.21 -10.93
N ALA A 143 -3.34 9.42 -11.27
CA ALA A 143 -2.46 10.50 -11.73
C ALA A 143 -1.46 10.94 -10.66
N GLU A 144 -1.88 11.06 -9.39
CA GLU A 144 -0.98 11.39 -8.27
C GLU A 144 0.06 10.28 -8.04
N LEU A 145 -0.34 9.00 -8.10
CA LEU A 145 0.57 7.87 -7.98
C LEU A 145 1.58 7.79 -9.12
N ASN A 146 1.15 8.09 -10.34
CA ASN A 146 2.06 8.17 -11.49
C ASN A 146 3.07 9.33 -11.31
N ARG A 147 2.63 10.50 -10.85
CA ARG A 147 3.53 11.62 -10.54
C ARG A 147 4.53 11.24 -9.44
N LEU A 148 4.08 10.59 -8.38
CA LEU A 148 4.95 10.09 -7.31
C LEU A 148 5.97 9.08 -7.86
N LEU A 149 5.55 8.13 -8.68
CA LEU A 149 6.44 7.14 -9.31
C LEU A 149 7.55 7.84 -10.12
N LYS A 150 7.18 8.77 -11.00
CA LYS A 150 8.14 9.53 -11.80
C LYS A 150 9.09 10.36 -10.94
N GLU A 151 8.59 10.96 -9.87
CA GLU A 151 9.45 11.73 -8.95
C GLU A 151 10.42 10.82 -8.21
N VAL A 152 9.98 9.66 -7.69
CA VAL A 152 10.84 8.68 -7.02
C VAL A 152 11.94 8.19 -7.98
N GLN A 153 11.58 7.86 -9.23
CA GLN A 153 12.55 7.46 -10.25
C GLN A 153 13.59 8.55 -10.50
N LYS A 154 13.15 9.81 -10.61
CA LYS A 154 14.02 10.95 -10.85
C LYS A 154 14.94 11.24 -9.66
N GLU A 155 14.39 11.29 -8.45
CA GLU A 155 15.10 11.65 -7.22
C GLU A 155 16.09 10.57 -6.77
N LEU A 156 15.87 9.30 -7.18
CA LEU A 156 16.76 8.17 -6.90
C LEU A 156 17.59 7.73 -8.11
N HIS A 157 17.41 8.35 -9.28
CA HIS A 157 18.03 7.94 -10.54
C HIS A 157 17.78 6.46 -10.91
N PHE A 158 16.57 5.97 -10.64
CA PHE A 158 16.18 4.58 -10.89
C PHE A 158 15.32 4.45 -12.15
N THR A 159 15.55 3.37 -12.87
CA THR A 159 14.79 3.02 -14.08
C THR A 159 13.99 1.74 -13.86
N LYS A 160 12.99 1.53 -14.71
CA LYS A 160 12.14 0.33 -14.72
C LYS A 160 12.92 -0.82 -15.35
N ILE A 161 13.37 -1.79 -14.55
CA ILE A 161 14.28 -2.85 -15.02
C ILE A 161 13.51 -4.10 -15.42
N LYS A 162 12.70 -4.64 -14.51
CA LYS A 162 12.03 -5.92 -14.75
C LYS A 162 10.67 -6.01 -14.10
N LYS A 163 9.80 -6.78 -14.73
CA LYS A 163 8.50 -7.15 -14.17
C LYS A 163 8.71 -8.18 -13.07
N LYS A 164 8.23 -7.90 -11.87
CA LYS A 164 8.28 -8.79 -10.70
C LYS A 164 7.08 -9.72 -10.65
N ASN A 165 5.93 -9.27 -11.14
CA ASN A 165 4.70 -10.07 -11.16
C ASN A 165 3.92 -9.79 -12.45
N ASN A 166 3.74 -10.83 -13.28
CA ASN A 166 3.04 -10.73 -14.55
C ASN A 166 1.56 -10.37 -14.40
N PHE A 167 0.90 -10.89 -13.37
CA PHE A 167 -0.54 -10.77 -13.14
C PHE A 167 -0.95 -9.41 -12.57
N GLN A 168 -0.04 -8.77 -11.83
CA GLN A 168 -0.35 -7.53 -11.10
C GLN A 168 0.37 -6.30 -11.66
N ASN A 169 1.11 -6.45 -12.77
CA ASN A 169 1.87 -5.37 -13.41
C ASN A 169 2.80 -4.61 -12.44
N ILE A 170 3.43 -5.35 -11.52
CA ILE A 170 4.41 -4.83 -10.56
C ILE A 170 5.80 -4.90 -11.16
N TYR A 171 6.55 -3.81 -11.08
CA TYR A 171 7.92 -3.72 -11.57
C TYR A 171 8.92 -3.44 -10.46
N TRP A 172 10.15 -3.86 -10.70
CA TRP A 172 11.34 -3.50 -9.94
C TRP A 172 12.02 -2.29 -10.60
N TYR A 173 12.36 -1.32 -9.76
CA TYR A 173 13.07 -0.10 -10.14
C TYR A 173 14.35 0.01 -9.32
N SER A 174 15.48 0.24 -10.00
CA SER A 174 16.84 0.31 -9.45
C SER A 174 17.75 1.02 -10.46
N SER A 175 19.01 1.29 -10.09
CA SER A 175 20.03 1.83 -11.00
C SER A 175 20.60 0.77 -11.95
N HIS A 176 20.51 -0.51 -11.56
CA HIS A 176 20.95 -1.70 -12.30
C HIS A 176 19.97 -2.85 -12.13
#